data_AF-A0A8K0J0I7-F1
#
_entry.id   AF-A0A8K0J0I7-F1
#
_cell.length_a   1.000
_cell.length_b   1.000
_cell.length_c   1.000
_cell.angle_alpha   90.00
_cell.angle_beta   90.00
_cell.angle_gamma   90.00
#
_symmetry.space_group_name_H-M   'P 1'
#
loop_
_entity.id
_entity.type
_entity.pdbx_description
1 polymer ?
#
loop_
_entity_poly.entity_id
_entity_poly.type
_entity_poly.pdbx_seq_one_letter_code
_entity_poly.pdbx_strand_id
1 'polypeptide(L)'
;MPKSVCIIGAGPAGLVAAKTLLHNAPADDFTVSVFESRDGVGGLWPASPSDTARPIQPLMEANQSRHTMHFSDHAWEDGAPQVPRAWQVGRYLEAYAAR
;
A
#
# COMPACT_ATOMS: atom_id res chain seq x y z
N MET A 1 -4.75 -24.31 15.57
CA MET A 1 -3.63 -23.37 15.75
C MET A 1 -3.50 -22.57 14.46
N PRO A 2 -3.38 -21.23 14.52
CA PRO A 2 -3.20 -20.42 13.33
C PRO A 2 -1.90 -20.79 12.61
N LYS A 3 -1.89 -20.71 11.28
CA LYS A 3 -0.69 -20.88 10.47
C LYS A 3 0.12 -19.58 10.48
N SER A 4 1.43 -19.67 10.73
CA SER A 4 2.30 -18.50 10.69
C SER A 4 2.67 -18.15 9.24
N VAL A 5 2.45 -16.90 8.84
CA VAL A 5 2.81 -16.39 7.51
C VAL A 5 3.75 -15.20 7.64
N CYS A 6 4.88 -15.29 6.95
CA CYS A 6 5.87 -14.21 6.85
C CYS A 6 5.78 -13.57 5.46
N ILE A 7 5.50 -12.27 5.41
CA ILE A 7 5.45 -11.47 4.19
C ILE A 7 6.70 -10.60 4.14
N ILE A 8 7.45 -10.67 3.04
CA ILE A 8 8.66 -9.86 2.82
C ILE A 8 8.32 -8.72 1.86
N GLY A 9 8.40 -7.50 2.37
CA GLY A 9 8.06 -6.26 1.69
C GLY A 9 6.69 -5.73 2.07
N ALA A 10 6.63 -4.45 2.47
CA ALA A 10 5.41 -3.72 2.81
C ALA A 10 5.00 -2.73 1.69
N GLY A 11 5.23 -3.10 0.44
CA GLY A 11 4.66 -2.43 -0.73
C GLY A 11 3.19 -2.82 -0.96
N PRO A 12 2.56 -2.35 -2.06
CA PRO A 12 1.15 -2.63 -2.36
C PRO A 12 0.76 -4.11 -2.26
N ALA A 13 1.60 -5.00 -2.81
CA ALA A 13 1.37 -6.44 -2.80
C ALA A 13 1.43 -7.03 -1.38
N GLY A 14 2.39 -6.60 -0.56
CA GLY A 14 2.53 -7.07 0.82
C GLY A 14 1.36 -6.61 1.70
N LEU A 15 0.93 -5.36 1.54
CA LEU A 15 -0.20 -4.80 2.27
C LEU A 15 -1.51 -5.55 1.95
N VAL A 16 -1.82 -5.76 0.67
CA VAL A 16 -3.06 -6.48 0.30
C VAL A 16 -3.01 -7.96 0.69
N ALA A 17 -1.83 -8.59 0.65
CA ALA A 17 -1.65 -9.96 1.14
C ALA A 17 -1.91 -10.05 2.65
N ALA A 18 -1.31 -9.15 3.44
CA ALA A 18 -1.53 -9.09 4.88
C ALA A 18 -3.01 -8.88 5.21
N LYS A 19 -3.63 -7.87 4.59
CA LYS A 19 -5.06 -7.59 4.75
C LYS A 19 -5.92 -8.80 4.41
N THR A 20 -5.65 -9.47 3.30
CA THR A 20 -6.46 -10.63 2.86
C THR A 20 -6.40 -11.76 3.87
N LEU A 21 -5.21 -12.09 4.39
CA LEU A 21 -5.04 -13.15 5.38
C LEU A 21 -5.65 -12.79 6.74
N LEU A 22 -5.61 -11.53 7.14
CA LEU A 22 -6.13 -11.07 8.42
C LEU A 22 -7.66 -10.86 8.42
N HIS A 23 -8.23 -10.40 7.31
CA HIS A 23 -9.64 -9.94 7.29
C HIS A 23 -10.56 -10.75 6.39
N ASN A 24 -10.05 -11.43 5.36
CA ASN A 24 -10.88 -12.18 4.39
C ASN A 24 -10.81 -13.71 4.60
N ALA A 25 -9.83 -14.20 5.36
CA ALA A 25 -9.77 -15.59 5.77
C ALA A 25 -10.67 -15.86 6.98
N PRO A 26 -11.02 -17.13 7.28
CA PRO A 26 -11.65 -17.48 8.54
C PRO A 26 -10.86 -16.92 9.74
N ALA A 27 -11.58 -16.44 10.75
CA ALA A 27 -10.97 -15.93 11.97
C ALA A 27 -9.99 -16.95 12.57
N ASP A 28 -8.85 -16.46 13.06
CA ASP A 28 -7.79 -17.25 13.71
C ASP A 28 -7.12 -18.33 12.83
N ASP A 29 -7.27 -18.28 11.49
CA ASP A 29 -6.57 -19.22 10.60
C ASP A 29 -5.10 -18.83 10.36
N PHE A 30 -4.75 -17.55 10.52
CA PHE A 30 -3.41 -17.02 10.24
C PHE A 30 -2.88 -16.07 11.31
N THR A 31 -1.57 -16.20 11.59
CA THR A 31 -0.78 -15.19 12.30
C THR A 31 0.20 -14.58 11.30
N VAL A 32 0.05 -13.30 11.00
CA VAL A 32 0.80 -12.62 9.93
C VAL A 32 1.92 -11.76 10.52
N SER A 33 3.11 -11.83 9.94
CA SER A 33 4.23 -10.91 10.19
C SER A 33 4.70 -10.33 8.86
N VAL A 34 4.92 -9.02 8.83
CA VAL A 34 5.41 -8.30 7.65
C VAL A 34 6.78 -7.70 7.97
N PHE A 35 7.77 -7.93 7.12
CA PHE A 35 9.11 -7.37 7.24
C PHE A 35 9.41 -6.48 6.05
N GLU A 36 9.78 -5.23 6.30
CA GLU A 36 10.17 -4.25 5.29
C GLU A 36 11.57 -3.74 5.60
N SER A 37 12.40 -3.57 4.56
CA SER A 37 13.78 -3.12 4.73
C SER A 37 13.91 -1.59 4.77
N ARG A 38 12.90 -0.88 4.28
CA ARG A 38 12.83 0.59 4.25
C ARG A 38 12.08 1.13 5.46
N ASP A 39 12.32 2.40 5.74
CA ASP A 39 11.56 3.14 6.75
C ASP A 39 10.15 3.42 6.21
N GLY A 40 9.20 2.57 6.62
CA GLY A 40 7.78 2.69 6.31
C GLY A 40 7.29 1.89 5.09
N VAL A 41 5.97 1.80 4.96
CA VAL A 41 5.25 1.07 3.91
C VAL A 41 5.31 1.79 2.55
N GLY A 42 4.76 1.18 1.50
CA GLY A 42 4.59 1.80 0.19
C GLY A 42 5.57 1.30 -0.89
N GLY A 43 6.68 0.68 -0.48
CA GLY A 43 7.63 0.04 -1.39
C GLY A 43 8.28 1.04 -2.35
N LEU A 44 7.83 1.05 -3.60
CA LEU A 44 8.32 1.97 -4.65
C LEU A 44 7.81 3.40 -4.50
N TRP A 45 6.68 3.58 -3.83
CA TRP A 45 5.90 4.82 -3.86
C TRP A 45 6.32 5.76 -2.72
N PRO A 46 6.76 6.99 -3.02
CA PRO A 46 6.98 8.01 -2.00
C PRO A 46 5.68 8.45 -1.36
N ALA A 47 5.74 8.90 -0.09
CA ALA A 47 4.56 9.37 0.64
C ALA A 47 4.46 10.90 0.75
N SER A 48 5.48 11.63 0.29
CA SER A 48 5.46 13.09 0.26
C SER A 48 6.14 13.64 -0.99
N PRO A 49 5.83 14.88 -1.42
CA PRO A 49 6.51 15.51 -2.57
C PRO A 49 8.04 15.63 -2.39
N SER A 50 8.54 15.58 -1.16
CA SER A 50 9.94 15.67 -0.79
C SER A 50 10.60 14.31 -0.48
N ASP A 51 9.87 13.21 -0.53
CA ASP A 51 10.41 11.88 -0.26
C ASP A 51 11.24 11.37 -1.43
N THR A 52 12.54 11.67 -1.41
CA THR A 52 13.50 11.24 -2.43
C THR A 52 14.22 9.94 -2.09
N ALA A 53 13.83 9.24 -1.00
CA ALA A 53 14.47 7.99 -0.58
C ALA A 53 13.95 6.76 -1.36
N ARG A 54 12.83 6.93 -2.05
CA ARG A 54 12.15 5.90 -2.85
C ARG A 54 12.63 5.94 -4.30
N PRO A 55 12.56 4.81 -5.04
CA PRO A 55 13.04 4.75 -6.42
C PRO A 55 12.27 5.63 -7.42
N ILE A 56 11.04 6.02 -7.11
CA ILE A 56 10.17 6.81 -7.99
C ILE A 56 10.27 8.29 -7.65
N GLN A 57 10.38 9.14 -8.66
CA GLN A 57 10.37 10.59 -8.49
C GLN A 57 8.99 11.03 -7.95
N PRO A 58 8.91 11.76 -6.81
CA PRO A 58 7.64 12.04 -6.14
C PRO A 58 6.55 12.70 -6.99
N LEU A 59 6.94 13.59 -7.89
CA LEU A 59 6.05 14.38 -8.74
C LEU A 59 5.69 13.68 -10.06
N MET A 60 6.25 12.50 -10.34
CA MET A 60 5.88 11.68 -11.50
C MET A 60 4.38 11.37 -11.45
N GLU A 61 3.66 11.58 -12.55
CA GLU A 61 2.28 11.12 -12.69
C GLU A 61 2.24 9.60 -12.92
N ALA A 62 1.27 8.94 -12.29
CA ALA A 62 0.97 7.54 -12.59
C ALA A 62 0.50 7.42 -14.04
N ASN A 63 0.62 6.23 -14.62
CA ASN A 63 0.09 5.92 -15.94
C ASN A 63 -1.35 5.36 -15.91
N GLN A 64 -1.94 5.29 -14.72
CA GLN A 64 -3.30 4.79 -14.49
C GLN A 64 -4.13 5.86 -13.78
N SER A 65 -5.45 5.84 -14.03
CA SER A 65 -6.35 6.76 -13.36
C SER A 65 -6.65 6.30 -11.94
N ARG A 66 -7.11 7.22 -11.08
CA ARG A 66 -7.59 6.90 -9.73
C ARG A 66 -8.73 5.87 -9.74
N HIS A 67 -9.45 5.74 -10.85
CA HIS A 67 -10.56 4.80 -11.02
C HIS A 67 -10.12 3.37 -11.34
N THR A 68 -8.85 3.16 -11.71
CA THR A 68 -8.29 1.83 -11.98
C THR A 68 -7.12 1.49 -11.06
N MET A 69 -6.47 2.49 -10.49
CA MET A 69 -5.33 2.32 -9.59
C MET A 69 -5.77 2.42 -8.12
N HIS A 70 -6.58 1.47 -7.66
CA HIS A 70 -6.98 1.38 -6.26
C HIS A 70 -7.26 -0.07 -5.85
N PHE A 71 -7.16 -0.38 -4.57
CA PHE A 71 -7.69 -1.62 -4.00
C PHE A 71 -9.21 -1.62 -4.04
N SER A 72 -9.81 -2.78 -4.29
CA SER A 72 -11.25 -2.92 -4.54
C SER A 72 -12.15 -2.44 -3.38
N ASP A 73 -11.60 -2.38 -2.16
CA ASP A 73 -12.31 -1.99 -0.94
C ASP A 73 -11.79 -0.69 -0.31
N HIS A 74 -10.92 0.05 -1.01
CA HIS A 74 -10.40 1.32 -0.56
C HIS A 74 -10.34 2.34 -1.70
N ALA A 75 -11.25 3.31 -1.65
CA ALA A 75 -11.32 4.40 -2.61
C ALA A 75 -10.28 5.48 -2.30
N TRP A 76 -9.97 6.30 -3.31
CA TRP A 76 -9.18 7.52 -3.16
C TRP A 76 -9.93 8.57 -2.35
N GLU A 77 -9.18 9.49 -1.71
CA GLU A 77 -9.75 10.65 -1.04
C GLU A 77 -10.53 11.57 -1.99
N ASP A 78 -11.52 12.27 -1.45
CA ASP A 78 -12.29 13.27 -2.20
C ASP A 78 -11.35 14.36 -2.74
N GLY A 79 -11.51 14.69 -4.01
CA GLY A 79 -10.65 15.66 -4.70
C GLY A 79 -9.30 15.11 -5.19
N ALA A 80 -9.00 13.83 -5.00
CA ALA A 80 -7.83 13.21 -5.63
C ALA A 80 -7.85 13.40 -7.16
N PRO A 81 -6.71 13.74 -7.79
CA PRO A 81 -6.65 13.99 -9.23
C PRO A 81 -6.99 12.73 -10.03
N GLN A 82 -7.47 12.91 -11.26
CA GLN A 82 -7.81 11.81 -12.15
C GLN A 82 -6.61 10.88 -12.42
N VAL A 83 -5.42 11.46 -12.52
CA VAL A 83 -4.15 10.74 -12.62
C VAL A 83 -3.28 11.19 -11.43
N PRO A 84 -3.11 10.36 -10.40
CA PRO A 84 -2.36 10.73 -9.21
C PRO A 84 -0.86 10.80 -9.45
N ARG A 85 -0.18 11.69 -8.74
CA ARG A 85 1.27 11.70 -8.65
C ARG A 85 1.76 10.60 -7.71
N ALA A 86 3.00 10.16 -7.90
CA ALA A 86 3.60 9.07 -7.15
C ALA A 86 3.51 9.28 -5.63
N TRP A 87 3.72 10.52 -5.15
CA TRP A 87 3.60 10.83 -3.73
C TRP A 87 2.19 10.62 -3.16
N GLN A 88 1.15 10.80 -3.99
CA GLN A 88 -0.24 10.57 -3.61
C GLN A 88 -0.55 9.08 -3.55
N VAL A 89 0.09 8.27 -4.40
CA VAL A 89 0.01 6.81 -4.33
C VAL A 89 0.60 6.30 -3.01
N GLY A 90 1.74 6.83 -2.56
CA GLY A 90 2.27 6.43 -1.24
C GLY A 90 1.35 6.81 -0.10
N ARG A 91 0.78 8.03 -0.09
CA ARG A 91 -0.22 8.42 0.92
C ARG A 91 -1.46 7.52 0.91
N TYR A 92 -1.92 7.12 -0.27
CA TYR A 92 -3.00 6.15 -0.40
C TYR A 92 -2.65 4.81 0.25
N LEU A 93 -1.41 4.33 0.08
CA LEU A 93 -0.95 3.08 0.70
C LEU A 93 -0.78 3.19 2.21
N GLU A 94 -0.35 4.35 2.73
CA GLU A 94 -0.32 4.62 4.17
C GLU A 94 -1.73 4.62 4.77
N ALA A 95 -2.69 5.26 4.09
CA ALA A 95 -4.09 5.26 4.50
C ALA A 95 -4.69 3.84 4.48
N TYR A 96 -4.33 3.03 3.47
CA TYR A 96 -4.75 1.63 3.41
C TYR A 96 -4.15 0.79 4.55
N ALA A 97 -2.88 1.01 4.89
CA ALA A 97 -2.20 0.27 5.95
C ALA A 97 -2.70 0.61 7.36
N ALA A 98 -3.25 1.81 7.57
CA ALA A 98 -3.79 2.26 8.85
C ALA A 98 -5.21 1.76 9.16
N ARG A 99 -5.84 1.05 8.21
CA ARG A 99 -7.21 0.55 8.31
C ARG A 99 -7.25 -0.91 8.76
#